data_AF-A0A7J4TK27-F1
#
_entry.id   AF-A0A7J4TK27-F1
#
_cell.length_a   1.000
_cell.length_b   1.000
_cell.length_c   1.000
_cell.angle_alpha   90.00
_cell.angle_beta   90.00
_cell.angle_gamma   90.00
#
_symmetry.space_group_name_H-M   'P 1'
#
loop_
_entity.id
_entity.type
_entity.pdbx_description
1 polymer ?
#
loop_
_entity_poly.entity_id
_entity_poly.type
_entity_poly.pdbx_seq_one_letter_code
_entity_poly.pdbx_strand_id
1 'polypeptide(L)'
;MWDAFKNLHKEFHEKMEQMQRFGGLRILILHVLDENGPGNGVEIMDAIQAHHESCKSHRGHRTPRPSPGSVYPMLKKMVNEDLLTKRADGKYELTEKGNKVINKLYGRFKPHEKMDRGEYSITKALTEIEGYVSYLEDIKEEKLAPHEEIIDELSERLKKIKKSLQEK
;
A
#
# COMPACT_ATOMS: atom_id res chain seq x y z
N MET A 1 21.14 11.82 4.82
CA MET A 1 19.76 12.29 5.11
C MET A 1 19.00 12.61 3.83
N TRP A 2 19.55 13.42 2.92
CA TRP A 2 18.96 13.68 1.59
C TRP A 2 18.85 12.43 0.71
N ASP A 3 19.84 11.53 0.76
CA ASP A 3 19.81 10.28 -0.01
C ASP A 3 18.76 9.29 0.50
N ALA A 4 18.47 9.30 1.79
CA ALA A 4 17.42 8.47 2.38
C ALA A 4 16.03 8.92 1.91
N PHE A 5 15.81 10.24 1.80
CA PHE A 5 14.57 10.81 1.28
C PHE A 5 14.42 10.55 -0.23
N LYS A 6 15.47 10.75 -1.02
CA LYS A 6 15.46 10.43 -2.47
C LYS A 6 15.20 8.95 -2.73
N ASN A 7 15.77 8.05 -1.93
CA ASN A 7 15.52 6.62 -2.05
C ASN A 7 14.09 6.25 -1.64
N LEU A 8 13.56 6.86 -0.57
CA LEU A 8 12.19 6.66 -0.11
C LEU A 8 11.17 7.12 -1.18
N HIS A 9 11.41 8.30 -1.76
CA HIS A 9 10.57 8.88 -2.79
C HIS A 9 10.60 8.06 -4.10
N LYS A 10 11.78 7.58 -4.50
CA LYS A 10 11.93 6.64 -5.61
C LYS A 10 11.20 5.31 -5.34
N GLU A 11 11.35 4.75 -4.15
CA GLU A 11 10.64 3.53 -3.74
C GLU A 11 9.12 3.73 -3.74
N PHE A 12 8.63 4.90 -3.31
CA PHE A 12 7.21 5.24 -3.30
C PHE A 12 6.64 5.33 -4.72
N HIS A 13 7.31 6.04 -5.62
CA HIS A 13 6.91 6.12 -7.04
C HIS A 13 6.95 4.76 -7.73
N GLU A 14 7.99 3.97 -7.51
CA GLU A 14 8.05 2.59 -8.01
C GLU A 14 6.90 1.72 -7.49
N LYS A 15 6.50 1.90 -6.22
CA LYS A 15 5.35 1.20 -5.64
C LYS A 15 4.03 1.69 -6.25
N MET A 16 3.86 2.99 -6.44
CA MET A 16 2.65 3.57 -7.05
C MET A 16 2.48 3.12 -8.50
N GLU A 17 3.56 3.14 -9.28
CA GLU A 17 3.56 2.62 -10.66
C GLU A 17 3.28 1.11 -10.68
N GLN A 18 3.87 0.34 -9.75
CA GLN A 18 3.54 -1.08 -9.58
C GLN A 18 2.08 -1.27 -9.19
N MET A 19 1.51 -0.49 -8.27
CA MET A 19 0.10 -0.60 -7.88
C MET A 19 -0.84 -0.33 -9.06
N GLN A 20 -0.56 0.71 -9.86
CA GLN A 20 -1.32 1.01 -11.07
C GLN A 20 -1.21 -0.10 -12.12
N ARG A 21 -0.02 -0.67 -12.33
CA ARG A 21 0.22 -1.76 -13.30
C ARG A 21 -0.42 -3.09 -12.88
N PHE A 22 -0.49 -3.37 -11.58
CA PHE A 22 -1.04 -4.63 -11.06
C PHE A 22 -2.58 -4.65 -11.05
N GLY A 23 -3.21 -3.48 -10.87
CA GLY A 23 -4.67 -3.34 -10.81
C GLY A 23 -5.23 -3.74 -9.43
N GLY A 24 -6.26 -3.02 -8.96
CA GLY A 24 -6.74 -3.12 -7.57
C GLY A 24 -7.15 -4.53 -7.13
N LEU A 25 -7.83 -5.29 -7.99
CA LEU A 25 -8.25 -6.66 -7.67
C LEU A 25 -7.06 -7.60 -7.44
N ARG A 26 -5.98 -7.46 -8.22
CA ARG A 26 -4.79 -8.29 -8.05
C ARG A 26 -4.13 -8.05 -6.71
N ILE A 27 -4.00 -6.78 -6.33
CA ILE A 27 -3.40 -6.38 -5.05
C ILE A 27 -4.21 -6.97 -3.89
N LEU A 28 -5.54 -6.87 -3.97
CA LEU A 28 -6.44 -7.46 -2.97
C LEU A 28 -6.27 -8.98 -2.86
N ILE A 29 -6.18 -9.70 -3.98
CA ILE A 29 -5.95 -11.15 -3.97
C ILE A 29 -4.62 -11.51 -3.30
N LEU A 30 -3.54 -10.80 -3.65
CA LEU A 30 -2.23 -11.03 -3.02
C LEU A 30 -2.29 -10.75 -1.51
N HIS A 31 -2.96 -9.68 -1.12
CA HIS A 31 -3.08 -9.26 0.27
C HIS A 31 -3.85 -10.27 1.11
N VAL A 32 -5.04 -10.71 0.67
CA VAL A 32 -5.83 -11.66 1.46
C VAL A 32 -5.22 -13.06 1.55
N LEU A 33 -4.41 -13.45 0.55
CA LEU A 33 -3.65 -14.71 0.60
C LEU A 33 -2.41 -14.60 1.48
N ASP A 34 -1.80 -13.42 1.58
CA ASP A 34 -0.71 -13.13 2.52
C ASP A 34 -1.21 -13.16 3.97
N GLU A 35 -2.41 -12.61 4.23
CA GLU A 35 -3.00 -12.58 5.57
C GLU A 35 -3.60 -13.93 6.00
N ASN A 36 -4.35 -14.60 5.12
CA ASN A 36 -5.13 -15.80 5.49
C ASN A 36 -4.50 -17.13 5.06
N GLY A 37 -3.42 -17.08 4.27
CA GLY A 37 -2.81 -18.27 3.68
C GLY A 37 -3.58 -18.81 2.46
N PRO A 38 -3.30 -20.07 2.04
CA PRO A 38 -3.86 -20.63 0.81
C PRO A 38 -5.38 -20.73 0.81
N GLY A 39 -6.02 -20.23 -0.26
CA GLY A 39 -7.49 -20.18 -0.38
C GLY A 39 -8.00 -20.54 -1.78
N ASN A 40 -9.20 -21.11 -1.86
CA ASN A 40 -9.90 -21.31 -3.13
C ASN A 40 -10.59 -20.01 -3.61
N GLY A 41 -11.11 -20.01 -4.83
CA GLY A 41 -11.72 -18.80 -5.42
C GLY A 41 -12.89 -18.23 -4.59
N VAL A 42 -13.67 -19.07 -3.93
CA VAL A 42 -14.78 -18.65 -3.06
C VAL A 42 -14.24 -17.99 -1.80
N GLU A 43 -13.33 -18.68 -1.09
CA GLU A 43 -12.67 -18.20 0.13
C GLU A 43 -11.96 -16.86 -0.09
N ILE A 44 -11.28 -16.70 -1.24
CA ILE A 44 -10.61 -15.44 -1.62
C ILE A 44 -11.63 -14.31 -1.79
N MET A 45 -12.75 -14.56 -2.46
CA MET A 45 -13.80 -13.54 -2.63
C MET A 45 -14.43 -13.14 -1.30
N ASP A 46 -14.65 -14.10 -0.39
CA ASP A 46 -15.12 -13.85 0.97
C ASP A 46 -14.13 -12.98 1.75
N ALA A 47 -12.84 -13.33 1.72
CA ALA A 47 -11.79 -12.59 2.40
C ALA A 47 -11.65 -11.14 1.88
N ILE A 48 -11.77 -10.92 0.56
CA ILE A 48 -11.74 -9.57 -0.03
C ILE A 48 -12.92 -8.74 0.47
N GLN A 49 -14.11 -9.35 0.55
CA GLN A 49 -15.29 -8.67 1.07
C GLN A 49 -15.10 -8.30 2.55
N ALA A 50 -14.63 -9.23 3.38
CA ALA A 50 -14.38 -9.01 4.80
C ALA A 50 -13.33 -7.90 5.04
N HIS A 51 -12.24 -7.90 4.26
CA HIS A 51 -11.23 -6.83 4.32
C HIS A 51 -11.82 -5.45 3.95
N HIS A 52 -12.69 -5.38 2.93
CA HIS A 52 -13.37 -4.12 2.60
C HIS A 52 -14.36 -3.65 3.68
N GLU A 53 -14.96 -4.57 4.42
CA GLU A 53 -15.86 -4.26 5.54
C GLU A 53 -15.09 -3.73 6.75
N SER A 54 -13.89 -4.25 7.02
CA SER A 54 -13.04 -3.82 8.15
C SER A 54 -12.39 -2.44 7.94
N CYS A 55 -12.10 -2.04 6.70
CA CYS A 55 -11.48 -0.74 6.39
C CYS A 55 -12.46 0.46 6.40
N LYS A 56 -13.77 0.27 6.61
CA LYS A 56 -14.74 1.39 6.54
C LYS A 56 -14.93 2.12 7.86
N SER A 57 -14.68 3.43 7.82
CA SER A 57 -15.21 4.40 8.78
C SER A 57 -16.66 4.76 8.42
N HIS A 58 -17.63 4.22 9.19
CA HIS A 58 -18.91 4.84 9.55
C HIS A 58 -19.84 5.44 8.46
N ARG A 59 -19.71 5.09 7.18
CA ARG A 59 -20.69 5.49 6.13
C ARG A 59 -21.21 4.29 5.33
N GLY A 60 -22.14 3.54 5.94
CA GLY A 60 -23.32 2.83 5.38
C GLY A 60 -23.29 2.02 4.08
N HIS A 61 -22.25 2.07 3.25
CA HIS A 61 -22.22 1.37 1.97
C HIS A 61 -21.55 0.01 2.15
N ARG A 62 -22.26 -1.08 1.88
CA ARG A 62 -21.64 -2.41 1.77
C ARG A 62 -20.79 -2.45 0.50
N THR A 63 -19.51 -2.81 0.61
CA THR A 63 -18.72 -3.07 -0.60
C THR A 63 -19.16 -4.42 -1.16
N PRO A 64 -19.57 -4.49 -2.44
CA PRO A 64 -20.05 -5.74 -3.00
C PRO A 64 -18.91 -6.76 -3.04
N ARG A 65 -19.25 -8.02 -2.74
CA ARG A 65 -18.38 -9.16 -3.02
C ARG A 65 -17.88 -9.07 -4.47
N PRO A 66 -16.58 -9.26 -4.74
CA PRO A 66 -16.11 -9.30 -6.12
C PRO A 66 -16.79 -10.43 -6.89
N SER A 67 -17.08 -10.21 -8.17
CA SER A 67 -17.78 -11.20 -8.97
C SER A 67 -16.84 -12.36 -9.35
N PRO A 68 -17.37 -13.60 -9.46
CA PRO A 68 -16.61 -14.72 -9.99
C PRO A 68 -16.01 -14.43 -11.37
N GLY A 69 -16.75 -13.70 -12.22
CA GLY A 69 -16.33 -13.30 -13.56
C GLY A 69 -15.12 -12.36 -13.60
N SER A 70 -14.77 -11.72 -12.49
CA SER A 70 -13.55 -10.91 -12.36
C SER A 70 -12.43 -11.68 -11.66
N VAL A 71 -12.77 -12.45 -10.62
CA VAL A 71 -11.78 -13.14 -9.76
C VAL A 71 -11.14 -14.32 -10.47
N TYR A 72 -11.91 -15.21 -11.09
CA TYR A 72 -11.35 -16.41 -11.71
C TYR A 72 -10.45 -16.12 -12.91
N PRO A 73 -10.79 -15.19 -13.82
CA PRO A 73 -9.86 -14.78 -14.87
C PRO A 73 -8.58 -14.16 -14.30
N MET A 74 -8.69 -13.36 -13.23
CA MET A 74 -7.53 -12.76 -12.58
C MET A 74 -6.63 -13.81 -11.91
N LEU A 75 -7.19 -14.78 -11.20
CA LEU A 75 -6.44 -15.89 -10.61
C LEU A 75 -5.67 -16.68 -11.68
N LYS A 76 -6.33 -16.99 -12.81
CA LYS A 76 -5.67 -17.64 -13.96
C LYS A 76 -4.51 -16.81 -14.49
N LYS A 77 -4.72 -15.49 -14.65
CA LYS A 77 -3.66 -14.56 -15.09
C LYS A 77 -2.50 -14.52 -14.10
N MET A 78 -2.77 -14.47 -12.79
CA MET A 78 -1.76 -14.42 -11.74
C MET A 78 -0.95 -15.73 -11.63
N VAL A 79 -1.56 -16.88 -11.92
CA VAL A 79 -0.84 -18.15 -12.05
C VAL A 79 0.09 -18.13 -13.27
N ASN A 80 -0.41 -17.67 -14.43
CA ASN A 80 0.42 -17.55 -15.64
C ASN A 80 1.60 -16.57 -15.46
N GLU A 81 1.45 -15.57 -14.60
CA GLU A 81 2.49 -14.59 -14.28
C GLU A 81 3.41 -15.02 -13.13
N ASP A 82 3.28 -16.25 -12.63
CA ASP A 82 4.07 -16.80 -11.54
C ASP A 82 3.92 -16.00 -10.23
N LEU A 83 2.78 -15.36 -10.01
CA LEU A 83 2.46 -14.70 -8.72
C LEU A 83 1.78 -15.66 -7.76
N LEU A 84 1.07 -16.66 -8.30
CA LEU A 84 0.35 -17.68 -7.55
C LEU A 84 0.66 -19.06 -8.10
N THR A 85 0.58 -20.08 -7.25
CA THR A 85 0.51 -21.48 -7.67
C THR A 85 -0.86 -22.05 -7.30
N LYS A 86 -1.47 -22.78 -8.23
CA LYS A 86 -2.70 -23.55 -7.94
C LYS A 86 -2.32 -24.95 -7.47
N ARG A 87 -2.66 -25.26 -6.23
CA ARG A 87 -2.43 -26.56 -5.59
C ARG A 87 -3.38 -27.63 -6.12
N ALA A 88 -3.06 -28.89 -5.87
CA ALA A 88 -3.87 -30.05 -6.28
C ALA A 88 -5.26 -30.08 -5.63
N ASP A 89 -5.40 -29.50 -4.43
CA ASP A 89 -6.66 -29.34 -3.70
C ASP A 89 -7.54 -28.19 -4.25
N GLY A 90 -7.08 -27.49 -5.29
CA GLY A 90 -7.79 -26.39 -5.92
C GLY A 90 -7.58 -25.02 -5.27
N LYS A 91 -6.77 -24.93 -4.20
CA LYS A 91 -6.41 -23.66 -3.55
C LYS A 91 -5.29 -22.94 -4.29
N TYR A 92 -5.23 -21.63 -4.10
CA TYR A 92 -4.18 -20.77 -4.61
C TYR A 92 -3.28 -20.32 -3.46
N GLU A 93 -1.98 -20.28 -3.71
CA GLU A 93 -0.97 -19.86 -2.76
C GLU A 93 0.02 -18.90 -3.43
N LEU A 94 0.60 -17.98 -2.64
CA LEU A 94 1.65 -17.08 -3.09
C LEU A 94 2.92 -17.84 -3.45
N THR A 95 3.47 -17.57 -4.64
CA THR A 95 4.83 -18.00 -5.00
C THR A 95 5.87 -17.14 -4.27
N GLU A 96 7.15 -17.46 -4.42
CA GLU A 96 8.22 -16.57 -3.95
C GLU A 96 8.14 -15.18 -4.61
N LYS A 97 7.83 -15.13 -5.91
CA LYS A 97 7.63 -13.87 -6.65
C LYS A 97 6.40 -13.11 -6.13
N GLY A 98 5.28 -13.79 -5.87
CA GLY A 98 4.10 -13.20 -5.26
C GLY A 98 4.40 -12.59 -3.88
N ASN A 99 5.13 -13.33 -3.05
CA ASN A 99 5.60 -12.87 -1.74
C ASN A 99 6.52 -11.64 -1.85
N LYS A 100 7.46 -11.62 -2.81
CA LYS A 100 8.31 -10.44 -3.05
C LYS A 100 7.50 -9.23 -3.49
N VAL A 101 6.49 -9.41 -4.34
CA VAL A 101 5.61 -8.32 -4.77
C VAL A 101 4.82 -7.76 -3.60
N ILE A 102 4.13 -8.61 -2.83
CA ILE A 102 3.33 -8.13 -1.69
C ILE A 102 4.23 -7.52 -0.60
N ASN A 103 5.43 -8.06 -0.36
CA ASN A 103 6.42 -7.44 0.53
C ASN A 103 6.99 -6.13 -0.04
N LYS A 104 7.11 -5.96 -1.36
CA LYS A 104 7.51 -4.65 -1.90
C LYS A 104 6.38 -3.62 -1.72
N LEU A 105 5.13 -4.03 -1.97
CA LEU A 105 3.96 -3.17 -1.82
C LEU A 105 3.68 -2.82 -0.35
N TYR A 106 3.74 -3.80 0.55
CA TYR A 106 3.31 -3.69 1.96
C TYR A 106 4.42 -3.94 2.99
N GLY A 107 5.61 -4.40 2.62
CA GLY A 107 6.62 -4.93 3.55
C GLY A 107 7.42 -3.93 4.38
N ARG A 108 7.30 -2.61 4.16
CA ARG A 108 7.66 -1.62 5.20
C ARG A 108 6.59 -1.48 6.29
N PHE A 109 5.42 -2.10 6.08
CA PHE A 109 4.20 -1.95 6.89
C PHE A 109 3.52 -3.28 7.20
N LYS A 110 4.21 -4.42 7.02
CA LYS A 110 3.76 -5.65 7.69
C LYS A 110 3.87 -5.38 9.17
N PRO A 111 2.80 -5.50 9.97
CA PRO A 111 2.95 -5.63 11.41
C PRO A 111 3.67 -6.96 11.64
N HIS A 112 4.99 -6.96 11.50
CA HIS A 112 5.80 -7.96 12.17
C HIS A 112 5.45 -7.82 13.65
N GLU A 113 5.26 -8.97 14.28
CA GLU A 113 4.98 -9.09 15.70
C GLU A 113 5.75 -8.02 16.49
N LYS A 114 5.00 -7.18 17.22
CA LYS A 114 5.48 -6.16 18.18
C LYS A 114 5.98 -4.81 17.62
N MET A 115 5.33 -4.21 16.62
CA MET A 115 5.44 -2.73 16.50
C MET A 115 4.58 -2.06 17.59
N ASP A 116 5.18 -1.14 18.34
CA ASP A 116 4.44 -0.24 19.22
C ASP A 116 3.42 0.54 18.36
N ARG A 117 2.17 0.65 18.82
CA ARG A 117 1.12 1.42 18.14
C ARG A 117 1.57 2.87 17.89
N GLY A 118 2.41 3.41 18.77
CA GLY A 118 3.03 4.73 18.60
C GLY A 118 3.95 4.79 17.37
N GLU A 119 4.83 3.80 17.20
CA GLU A 119 5.80 3.74 16.11
C GLU A 119 5.11 3.53 14.74
N TYR A 120 4.08 2.68 14.71
CA TYR A 120 3.24 2.51 13.51
C TYR A 120 2.55 3.82 13.11
N SER A 121 2.00 4.56 14.09
CA SER A 121 1.33 5.84 13.84
C SER A 121 2.30 6.90 13.28
N ILE A 122 3.52 6.99 13.83
CA ILE A 122 4.56 7.91 13.37
C ILE A 122 4.97 7.56 11.93
N THR A 123 5.22 6.28 11.65
CA THR A 123 5.64 5.83 10.32
C THR A 123 4.55 6.09 9.27
N LYS A 124 3.29 5.83 9.63
CA LYS A 124 2.14 6.13 8.77
C LYS A 124 2.04 7.62 8.46
N ALA A 125 2.14 8.49 9.49
CA ALA A 125 2.07 9.93 9.31
C ALA A 125 3.17 10.47 8.38
N LEU A 126 4.41 9.98 8.54
CA LEU A 126 5.53 10.37 7.66
C LEU A 126 5.31 9.93 6.21
N THR A 127 4.74 8.75 6.00
CA THR A 127 4.41 8.22 4.66
C THR A 127 3.32 9.04 3.98
N GLU A 128 2.30 9.45 4.73
CA GLU A 128 1.25 10.32 4.20
C GLU A 128 1.81 11.69 3.80
N ILE A 129 2.67 12.28 4.64
CA ILE A 129 3.35 13.55 4.33
C ILE A 129 4.18 13.41 3.05
N GLU A 130 4.97 12.35 2.92
CA GLU A 130 5.75 12.09 1.71
C GLU A 130 4.87 11.96 0.46
N GLY A 131 3.76 11.23 0.54
CA GLY A 131 2.82 11.09 -0.56
C GLY A 131 2.24 12.44 -1.01
N TYR A 132 1.91 13.32 -0.06
CA TYR A 132 1.45 14.67 -0.38
C TYR A 132 2.54 15.57 -0.95
N VAL A 133 3.77 15.51 -0.42
CA VAL A 133 4.92 16.24 -0.98
C VAL A 133 5.15 15.81 -2.43
N SER A 134 5.13 14.51 -2.70
CA SER A 134 5.29 13.96 -4.05
C SER A 134 4.23 14.50 -5.01
N TYR A 135 2.96 14.53 -4.56
CA TYR A 135 1.88 15.12 -5.34
C TYR A 135 2.12 16.60 -5.63
N LEU A 136 2.58 17.39 -4.63
CA LEU A 136 2.86 18.81 -4.82
C LEU A 136 4.02 19.03 -5.79
N GLU A 137 5.06 18.19 -5.76
CA GLU A 137 6.21 18.27 -6.68
C GLU A 137 5.81 18.05 -8.16
N ASP A 138 4.74 17.27 -8.41
CA ASP A 138 4.22 17.04 -9.76
C ASP A 138 3.30 18.19 -10.27
N ILE A 139 2.91 19.14 -9.42
CA ILE A 139 2.07 20.28 -9.79
C ILE A 139 2.93 21.36 -10.45
N LYS A 140 2.40 21.97 -11.51
CA LYS A 140 3.04 23.12 -12.16
C LYS A 140 3.24 24.30 -11.20
N GLU A 141 4.40 24.93 -11.26
CA GLU A 141 4.84 26.01 -10.37
C GLU A 141 3.85 27.18 -10.31
N GLU A 142 3.19 27.55 -11.42
CA GLU A 142 2.25 28.68 -11.44
C GLU A 142 1.01 28.44 -10.58
N LYS A 143 0.66 27.16 -10.32
CA LYS A 143 -0.43 26.79 -9.42
C LYS A 143 0.01 26.71 -7.96
N LEU A 144 1.31 26.53 -7.71
CA LEU A 144 1.87 26.46 -6.36
C LEU A 144 2.26 27.84 -5.82
N ALA A 145 2.65 28.77 -6.70
CA ALA A 145 3.09 30.12 -6.33
C ALA A 145 2.13 30.87 -5.38
N PRO A 146 0.79 30.80 -5.53
CA PRO A 146 -0.13 31.44 -4.59
C PRO A 146 -0.12 30.85 -3.17
N HIS A 147 0.53 29.71 -2.97
CA HIS A 147 0.58 28.95 -1.72
C HIS A 147 1.99 28.93 -1.09
N GLU A 148 2.92 29.74 -1.60
CA GLU A 148 4.32 29.80 -1.15
C GLU A 148 4.44 30.00 0.38
N GLU A 149 3.71 30.95 0.95
CA GLU A 149 3.76 31.24 2.40
C GLU A 149 3.36 30.02 3.25
N ILE A 150 2.38 29.24 2.80
CA ILE A 150 1.93 28.03 3.50
C ILE A 150 3.00 26.94 3.41
N ILE A 151 3.63 26.79 2.24
CA ILE A 151 4.71 25.82 2.01
C ILE A 151 5.91 26.16 2.90
N ASP A 152 6.26 27.45 3.01
CA ASP A 152 7.32 27.93 3.87
C ASP A 152 7.04 27.68 5.35
N GLU A 153 5.81 27.94 5.82
CA GLU A 153 5.43 27.65 7.20
C GLU A 153 5.57 26.15 7.53
N LEU A 154 5.10 25.28 6.63
CA LEU A 154 5.23 23.83 6.79
C LEU A 154 6.70 23.38 6.79
N SER A 155 7.52 23.95 5.91
CA SER A 155 8.96 23.71 5.85
C SER A 155 9.65 24.06 7.17
N GLU A 156 9.36 25.24 7.72
CA GLU A 156 9.92 25.68 9.00
C GLU A 156 9.46 24.81 10.19
N ARG A 157 8.20 24.37 10.19
CA ARG A 157 7.69 23.45 11.23
C ARG A 157 8.41 22.10 11.19
N LEU A 158 8.62 21.53 9.99
CA LEU A 158 9.37 20.28 9.82
C LEU A 158 10.84 20.45 10.24
N LYS A 159 11.48 21.57 9.90
CA LYS A 159 12.85 21.89 10.36
C LYS A 159 12.94 21.98 11.88
N LYS A 160 11.97 22.61 12.55
CA LYS A 160 11.91 22.67 14.03
C LYS A 160 11.79 21.29 14.66
N ILE A 161 10.94 20.41 14.12
CA ILE A 161 10.83 19.02 14.58
C ILE A 161 12.16 18.30 14.43
N LYS A 162 12.85 18.46 13.29
CA LYS A 162 14.17 17.86 13.10
C LYS A 162 15.20 18.36 14.10
N LYS A 163 15.23 19.67 14.37
CA LYS A 163 16.19 20.28 15.29
C LYS A 163 16.01 19.77 16.73
N SER A 164 14.77 19.61 17.19
CA SER A 164 14.50 19.08 18.55
C SER A 164 14.94 17.62 18.75
N LEU A 165 15.18 16.88 17.67
CA LEU A 165 15.76 15.53 17.72
C LEU A 165 17.30 15.53 17.84
N GLN A 166 17.97 16.66 17.53
CA GLN A 166 19.43 16.80 17.57
C GLN A 166 19.94 17.45 18.87
N GLU A 167 19.05 18.04 19.65
CA GLU A 167 19.35 18.65 20.96
C GLU A 167 19.22 17.66 22.13
N LYS A 168 19.04 16.36 21.83
CA LYS A 168 19.09 15.23 22.77
C LYS A 168 20.35 14.40 22.54
#